data_AF-D8PFA7-F1
#
_entry.id   AF-D8PFA7-F1
#
_cell.length_a   1.000
_cell.length_b   1.000
_cell.length_c   1.000
_cell.angle_alpha   90.00
_cell.angle_beta   90.00
_cell.angle_gamma   90.00
#
_symmetry.space_group_name_H-M   'P 1'
#
loop_
_entity.id
_entity.type
_entity.pdbx_description
1 polymer ?
#
loop_
_entity_poly.entity_id
_entity_poly.type
_entity_poly.pdbx_seq_one_letter_code
_entity_poly.pdbx_strand_id
1 'polypeptide(L)'
;MEPTAPLEEGAPLVPFAKAGVDPEVAAIKQLLKLLDKAAKSARTYGTKNPVAQRFFQQFYDDLTSHLTTHSRLPLLVQRNQLFFKDEVVYQPERDATGDSFAFKMYSDGIRELSFHHGLTQEDLAYFLDALWGTPTDEAGSAEQPADVEEDDDIVTRLWAKNLDTITLVTAEELVRSSGFGPDELELQTQGYMSMSVTSLRELLDRERAAAAPEPAGQPGTADQPGGGTTGGGISRNRRFQANVVGYDVSQEEHDTLTQEIQRETERDATAYILDILTAVLASEPSPALLSKLFDVWDSVLDVLIRGGHWPQIETVLTLLQDADAVRPDLSDTHKQQLAGLFEGLSRPERLKAIGLHLNHALHAKTEGLLTLLLMMKQDSIPGLCSLLANLDGPSHQAVVMEALQTLARDHSDAIVRGLTDKRPTYVRNLLTLISRWNDARFADCIEKTLRHPESTVRREALRILAALRPSGNGTKLVGLLSDSDETVRLTAMKVLSGGQYSAGFTAWAPFVTADDFHDRSPAEKRAVYLALKQTAADEAVPYWQGLLTEWSWTNRKKKEELALLAADILGKLATPAAVAALEIGQKKGGAAVRQACTSALSVANRQHRQSIPSAANS
;
A
#
# COMPACT_ATOMS: atom_id res chain seq x y z
N MET A 1 16.60 -16.58 60.06
CA MET A 1 15.68 -17.44 60.83
C MET A 1 15.12 -16.59 61.96
N GLU A 2 13.85 -16.21 61.85
CA GLU A 2 12.88 -16.23 62.95
C GLU A 2 11.48 -16.19 62.30
N PRO A 3 10.45 -16.78 62.92
CA PRO A 3 9.39 -17.50 62.20
C PRO A 3 8.03 -16.81 62.24
N THR A 4 7.21 -17.23 61.28
CA THR A 4 5.75 -17.07 61.16
C THR A 4 4.97 -17.84 62.23
N ALA A 5 3.78 -17.33 62.64
CA ALA A 5 2.45 -18.00 62.64
C ALA A 5 1.42 -17.23 63.52
N PRO A 6 0.10 -17.49 63.47
CA PRO A 6 -0.84 -17.07 62.41
C PRO A 6 -2.19 -16.50 62.95
N LEU A 7 -3.11 -16.20 62.02
CA LEU A 7 -4.47 -15.64 62.13
C LEU A 7 -5.46 -16.49 62.97
N GLU A 8 -6.50 -15.84 63.53
CA GLU A 8 -7.85 -16.43 63.61
C GLU A 8 -8.99 -15.36 63.62
N GLU A 9 -10.14 -15.79 63.12
CA GLU A 9 -11.26 -15.04 62.53
C GLU A 9 -12.35 -14.56 63.52
N GLY A 10 -13.18 -13.62 63.06
CA GLY A 10 -14.64 -13.72 63.29
C GLY A 10 -15.35 -12.57 64.01
N ALA A 11 -15.76 -11.51 63.27
CA ALA A 11 -17.04 -10.80 63.44
C ALA A 11 -17.24 -9.75 62.33
N PRO A 12 -18.48 -9.54 61.84
CA PRO A 12 -18.76 -8.83 60.59
C PRO A 12 -18.45 -7.33 60.66
N LEU A 13 -17.67 -6.85 59.69
CA LEU A 13 -17.42 -5.43 59.47
C LEU A 13 -18.69 -4.78 58.91
N VAL A 14 -19.46 -4.17 59.80
CA VAL A 14 -20.41 -3.10 59.45
C VAL A 14 -19.61 -2.02 58.71
N PRO A 15 -19.93 -1.65 57.45
CA PRO A 15 -19.21 -0.58 56.79
C PRO A 15 -19.47 0.73 57.53
N PHE A 16 -18.39 1.33 58.02
CA PHE A 16 -18.38 2.69 58.56
C PHE A 16 -18.98 3.66 57.55
N ALA A 17 -20.22 4.09 57.79
CA ALA A 17 -20.81 5.23 57.12
C ALA A 17 -20.06 6.48 57.59
N LYS A 18 -19.37 7.16 56.66
CA LYS A 18 -18.94 8.54 56.89
C LYS A 18 -20.20 9.39 57.03
N ALA A 19 -20.33 10.09 58.15
CA ALA A 19 -21.43 10.99 58.44
C ALA A 19 -21.58 12.05 57.34
N GLY A 20 -22.77 12.14 56.76
CA GLY A 20 -23.17 13.19 55.81
C GLY A 20 -23.43 12.74 54.37
N VAL A 21 -23.19 11.48 54.00
CA VAL A 21 -23.50 10.97 52.64
C VAL A 21 -24.86 10.26 52.65
N ASP A 22 -25.76 10.70 51.77
CA ASP A 22 -27.07 10.07 51.57
C ASP A 22 -26.88 8.56 51.28
N PRO A 23 -27.53 7.62 52.01
CA PRO A 23 -27.33 6.18 51.82
C PRO A 23 -27.54 5.72 50.37
N GLU A 24 -28.40 6.41 49.62
CA GLU A 24 -28.63 6.19 48.19
C GLU A 24 -27.38 6.49 47.35
N VAL A 25 -26.70 7.62 47.62
CA VAL A 25 -25.48 8.02 46.92
C VAL A 25 -24.35 7.02 47.17
N ALA A 26 -24.26 6.47 48.38
CA ALA A 26 -23.27 5.45 48.71
C ALA A 26 -23.52 4.14 47.94
N ALA A 27 -24.78 3.73 47.79
CA ALA A 27 -25.16 2.57 46.98
C ALA A 27 -24.84 2.78 45.49
N ILE A 28 -25.16 3.94 44.93
CA ILE A 28 -24.86 4.29 43.53
C ILE A 28 -23.34 4.32 43.28
N LYS A 29 -22.54 4.86 44.22
CA LYS A 29 -21.07 4.84 44.14
C LYS A 29 -20.52 3.40 44.11
N GLN A 30 -21.13 2.47 44.83
CA GLN A 30 -20.74 1.05 44.78
C GLN A 30 -21.16 0.40 43.45
N LEU A 31 -22.36 0.71 42.98
CA LEU A 31 -22.91 0.22 41.72
C LEU A 31 -22.05 0.64 40.52
N LEU A 32 -21.66 1.92 40.42
CA LEU A 32 -20.82 2.41 39.34
C LEU A 32 -19.37 1.89 39.42
N LYS A 33 -18.87 1.57 40.61
CA LYS A 33 -17.58 0.85 40.77
C LYS A 33 -17.64 -0.58 40.25
N LEU A 34 -18.77 -1.27 40.41
CA LEU A 34 -18.97 -2.60 39.84
C LEU A 34 -19.03 -2.52 38.31
N LEU A 35 -19.70 -1.51 37.76
CA LEU A 35 -19.72 -1.25 36.31
C LEU A 35 -18.32 -1.00 35.75
N ASP A 36 -17.51 -0.16 36.42
CA ASP A 36 -16.13 0.12 36.01
C ASP A 36 -15.24 -1.15 36.03
N LYS A 37 -15.42 -2.01 37.04
CA LYS A 37 -14.73 -3.32 37.11
C LYS A 37 -15.20 -4.29 36.03
N ALA A 38 -16.49 -4.31 35.73
CA ALA A 38 -17.08 -5.10 34.67
C ALA A 38 -16.51 -4.67 33.30
N ALA A 39 -16.48 -3.36 33.04
CA ALA A 39 -15.89 -2.76 31.84
C ALA A 39 -14.42 -3.16 31.65
N LYS A 40 -13.60 -2.97 32.69
CA LYS A 40 -12.17 -3.32 32.67
C LYS A 40 -11.96 -4.82 32.42
N SER A 41 -12.77 -5.67 33.04
CA SER A 41 -12.68 -7.13 32.90
C SER A 41 -13.13 -7.60 31.51
N ALA A 42 -14.23 -7.04 30.98
CA ALA A 42 -14.73 -7.33 29.65
C ALA A 42 -13.73 -6.92 28.56
N ARG A 43 -13.03 -5.79 28.74
CA ARG A 43 -11.98 -5.34 27.81
C ARG A 43 -10.72 -6.21 27.87
N THR A 44 -10.29 -6.60 29.07
CA THR A 44 -9.01 -7.33 29.24
C THR A 44 -9.13 -8.80 28.86
N TYR A 45 -10.30 -9.40 29.08
CA TYR A 45 -10.49 -10.85 28.94
C TYR A 45 -11.66 -11.26 28.03
N GLY A 46 -12.33 -10.31 27.36
CA GLY A 46 -13.49 -10.53 26.52
C GLY A 46 -14.82 -10.64 27.31
N THR A 47 -15.92 -10.31 26.64
CA THR A 47 -17.30 -10.32 27.19
C THR A 47 -17.79 -11.73 27.54
N LYS A 48 -17.16 -12.78 26.99
CA LYS A 48 -17.48 -14.19 27.24
C LYS A 48 -16.75 -14.80 28.45
N ASN A 49 -15.89 -14.05 29.15
CA ASN A 49 -15.18 -14.56 30.32
C ASN A 49 -16.13 -14.72 31.54
N PRO A 50 -16.09 -15.86 32.28
CA PRO A 50 -16.92 -16.08 33.46
C PRO A 50 -16.74 -15.03 34.57
N VAL A 51 -15.59 -14.34 34.63
CA VAL A 51 -15.34 -13.25 35.59
C VAL A 51 -16.11 -11.99 35.21
N ALA A 52 -16.11 -11.62 33.92
CA ALA A 52 -16.86 -10.45 33.43
C ALA A 52 -18.39 -10.68 33.56
N GLN A 53 -18.86 -11.89 33.25
CA GLN A 53 -20.27 -12.26 33.42
C GLN A 53 -20.74 -12.23 34.88
N ARG A 54 -19.89 -12.62 35.83
CA ARG A 54 -20.20 -12.51 37.27
C ARG A 54 -20.33 -11.06 37.72
N PHE A 55 -19.41 -10.17 37.28
CA PHE A 55 -19.53 -8.74 37.59
C PHE A 55 -20.75 -8.10 36.93
N PHE A 56 -21.09 -8.51 35.71
CA PHE A 56 -22.29 -8.05 35.01
C PHE A 56 -23.57 -8.49 35.73
N GLN A 57 -23.67 -9.77 36.13
CA GLN A 57 -24.82 -10.27 36.86
C GLN A 57 -24.98 -9.54 38.20
N GLN A 58 -23.89 -9.35 38.94
CA GLN A 58 -23.93 -8.61 40.21
C GLN A 58 -24.38 -7.16 40.00
N PHE A 59 -23.90 -6.49 38.94
CA PHE A 59 -24.34 -5.14 38.61
C PHE A 59 -25.83 -5.09 38.24
N TYR A 60 -26.32 -6.05 37.47
CA TYR A 60 -27.75 -6.14 37.12
C TYR A 60 -28.61 -6.36 38.37
N ASP A 61 -28.22 -7.27 39.26
CA ASP A 61 -28.97 -7.57 40.48
C ASP A 61 -29.02 -6.35 41.42
N ASP A 62 -27.89 -5.66 41.60
CA ASP A 62 -27.79 -4.47 42.44
C ASP A 62 -28.54 -3.27 41.83
N LEU A 63 -28.47 -3.08 40.50
CA LEU A 63 -29.22 -2.05 39.78
C LEU A 63 -30.72 -2.32 39.85
N THR A 64 -31.15 -3.57 39.68
CA THR A 64 -32.56 -3.96 39.75
C THR A 64 -33.10 -3.76 41.17
N SER A 65 -32.33 -4.13 42.21
CA SER A 65 -32.70 -3.88 43.61
C SER A 65 -32.77 -2.38 43.94
N HIS A 66 -31.93 -1.56 43.31
CA HIS A 66 -32.02 -0.12 43.42
C HIS A 66 -33.29 0.40 42.74
N LEU A 67 -33.59 -0.08 41.53
CA LEU A 67 -34.73 0.34 40.71
C LEU A 67 -36.09 -0.15 41.24
N THR A 68 -36.14 -1.20 42.08
CA THR A 68 -37.36 -1.59 42.80
C THR A 68 -37.66 -0.65 43.97
N THR A 69 -36.63 -0.01 44.53
CA THR A 69 -36.77 0.96 45.64
C THR A 69 -36.99 2.38 45.10
N HIS A 70 -36.28 2.75 44.04
CA HIS A 70 -36.36 4.05 43.37
C HIS A 70 -36.68 3.83 41.90
N SER A 71 -37.85 4.28 41.44
CA SER A 71 -38.37 3.96 40.10
C SER A 71 -37.51 4.46 38.93
N ARG A 72 -36.59 5.40 39.18
CA ARG A 72 -35.70 5.99 38.18
C ARG A 72 -34.34 6.36 38.79
N LEU A 73 -33.27 6.13 38.04
CA LEU A 73 -31.90 6.55 38.37
C LEU A 73 -31.34 7.46 37.26
N PRO A 74 -31.45 8.79 37.39
CA PRO A 74 -30.80 9.75 36.48
C PRO A 74 -29.33 9.96 36.84
N LEU A 75 -28.44 9.94 35.85
CA LEU A 75 -27.02 10.22 35.98
C LEU A 75 -26.63 11.32 35.00
N LEU A 76 -26.13 12.43 35.52
CA LEU A 76 -25.61 13.52 34.70
C LEU A 76 -24.18 13.20 34.26
N VAL A 77 -23.93 13.33 32.96
CA VAL A 77 -22.64 12.99 32.34
C VAL A 77 -21.83 14.25 32.10
N GLN A 78 -20.65 14.30 32.70
CA GLN A 78 -19.61 15.31 32.43
C GLN A 78 -18.36 14.64 31.87
N ARG A 79 -17.44 15.44 31.33
CA ARG A 79 -16.24 15.00 30.60
C ARG A 79 -15.55 13.77 31.18
N ASN A 80 -15.39 13.67 32.50
CA ASN A 80 -14.79 12.50 33.16
C ASN A 80 -15.52 12.09 34.45
N GLN A 81 -16.74 12.58 34.68
CA GLN A 81 -17.43 12.42 35.97
C GLN A 81 -18.92 12.17 35.75
N LEU A 82 -19.52 11.38 36.64
CA LEU A 82 -20.98 11.23 36.71
C LEU A 82 -21.50 11.82 38.00
N PHE A 83 -22.60 12.57 37.90
CA PHE A 83 -23.24 13.23 39.03
C PHE A 83 -24.64 12.65 39.29
N PHE A 84 -24.99 12.57 40.57
CA PHE A 84 -26.33 12.27 41.06
C PHE A 84 -26.62 13.21 42.24
N LYS A 85 -27.74 13.95 42.20
CA LYS A 85 -28.13 14.93 43.24
C LYS A 85 -26.96 15.86 43.65
N ASP A 86 -26.29 16.45 42.66
CA ASP A 86 -25.11 17.34 42.84
C ASP A 86 -23.86 16.70 43.49
N GLU A 87 -23.88 15.39 43.77
CA GLU A 87 -22.70 14.64 44.21
C GLU A 87 -22.04 13.86 43.07
N VAL A 88 -20.70 13.87 43.04
CA VAL A 88 -19.91 13.00 42.16
C VAL A 88 -20.07 11.56 42.61
N VAL A 89 -20.73 10.74 41.80
CA VAL A 89 -20.93 9.30 42.04
C VAL A 89 -19.91 8.43 41.32
N TYR A 90 -19.25 8.94 40.28
CA TYR A 90 -18.16 8.26 39.59
C TYR A 90 -17.09 9.25 39.14
N GLN A 91 -15.83 8.85 39.33
CA GLN A 91 -14.64 9.53 38.82
C GLN A 91 -13.55 8.47 38.56
N PRO A 92 -12.86 8.50 37.41
CA PRO A 92 -11.80 7.54 37.09
C PRO A 92 -10.57 7.73 37.99
N GLU A 93 -9.82 6.64 38.24
CA GLU A 93 -8.51 6.68 38.89
C GLU A 93 -7.48 7.37 37.98
N ARG A 94 -6.49 8.06 38.58
CA ARG A 94 -5.71 9.20 38.02
C ARG A 94 -4.93 9.02 36.70
N ASP A 95 -5.01 7.89 36.00
CA ASP A 95 -4.29 7.64 34.73
C ASP A 95 -5.18 7.12 33.57
N ALA A 96 -6.52 7.12 33.72
CA ALA A 96 -7.46 6.52 32.74
C ALA A 96 -8.45 7.53 32.10
N THR A 97 -8.05 8.78 31.88
CA THR A 97 -8.98 9.85 31.44
C THR A 97 -9.49 9.70 30.00
N GLY A 98 -8.74 9.06 29.09
CA GLY A 98 -9.21 8.81 27.72
C GLY A 98 -10.09 7.55 27.58
N ASP A 99 -10.01 6.65 28.57
CA ASP A 99 -10.60 5.31 28.53
C ASP A 99 -11.85 5.17 29.43
N SER A 100 -12.25 6.24 30.11
CA SER A 100 -13.40 6.22 31.01
C SER A 100 -14.71 6.13 30.22
N PHE A 101 -15.64 5.30 30.67
CA PHE A 101 -16.96 5.22 30.06
C PHE A 101 -17.75 6.54 30.19
N ALA A 102 -17.47 7.36 31.21
CA ALA A 102 -18.02 8.71 31.33
C ALA A 102 -17.53 9.63 30.19
N PHE A 103 -16.24 9.52 29.82
CA PHE A 103 -15.67 10.27 28.70
C PHE A 103 -16.28 9.87 27.36
N LYS A 104 -16.44 8.55 27.12
CA LYS A 104 -17.08 8.05 25.89
C LYS A 104 -18.53 8.54 25.75
N MET A 105 -19.32 8.46 26.82
CA MET A 105 -20.69 8.99 26.77
C MET A 105 -20.69 10.50 26.50
N TYR A 106 -19.75 11.23 27.08
CA TYR A 106 -19.64 12.68 26.87
C TYR A 106 -19.17 13.06 25.45
N SER A 107 -18.21 12.34 24.88
CA SER A 107 -17.71 12.57 23.51
C SER A 107 -18.80 12.34 22.47
N ASP A 108 -19.66 11.35 22.71
CA ASP A 108 -20.78 10.99 21.84
C ASP A 108 -22.04 11.84 22.16
N GLY A 109 -21.87 12.94 22.91
CA GLY A 109 -22.91 13.94 23.12
C GLY A 109 -23.96 13.62 24.18
N ILE A 110 -23.84 12.52 24.94
CA ILE A 110 -24.77 12.17 26.03
C ILE A 110 -24.50 13.07 27.25
N ARG A 111 -25.56 13.71 27.76
CA ARG A 111 -25.51 14.64 28.91
C ARG A 111 -26.30 14.13 30.12
N GLU A 112 -27.34 13.33 29.91
CA GLU A 112 -28.01 12.57 30.97
C GLU A 112 -28.26 11.13 30.50
N LEU A 113 -28.06 10.18 31.40
CA LEU A 113 -28.45 8.78 31.26
C LEU A 113 -29.41 8.41 32.40
N SER A 114 -30.59 7.90 32.08
CA SER A 114 -31.62 7.54 33.06
C SER A 114 -32.03 6.07 32.90
N PHE A 115 -31.92 5.28 33.97
CA PHE A 115 -32.45 3.91 34.03
C PHE A 115 -33.81 3.89 34.73
N HIS A 116 -34.76 3.11 34.21
CA HIS A 116 -36.13 3.01 34.75
C HIS A 116 -36.44 1.62 35.30
N HIS A 117 -37.41 1.55 36.20
CA HIS A 117 -37.94 0.29 36.71
C HIS A 117 -38.45 -0.63 35.57
N GLY A 118 -38.15 -1.92 35.65
CA GLY A 118 -38.48 -2.90 34.60
C GLY A 118 -37.35 -3.19 33.61
N LEU A 119 -36.15 -2.66 33.84
CA LEU A 119 -34.94 -2.96 33.07
C LEU A 119 -34.72 -4.48 32.96
N THR A 120 -34.63 -4.99 31.73
CA THR A 120 -34.34 -6.41 31.48
C THR A 120 -32.85 -6.65 31.33
N GLN A 121 -32.41 -7.89 31.55
CA GLN A 121 -31.00 -8.27 31.38
C GLN A 121 -30.52 -8.09 29.92
N GLU A 122 -31.42 -8.27 28.95
CA GLU A 122 -31.13 -8.09 27.51
C GLU A 122 -30.97 -6.61 27.13
N ASP A 123 -31.75 -5.71 27.72
CA ASP A 123 -31.63 -4.27 27.52
C ASP A 123 -30.30 -3.76 28.09
N LEU A 124 -29.97 -4.21 29.30
CA LEU A 124 -28.72 -3.84 29.95
C LEU A 124 -27.49 -4.39 29.21
N ALA A 125 -27.56 -5.65 28.74
CA ALA A 125 -26.47 -6.24 27.97
C ALA A 125 -26.21 -5.45 26.68
N TYR A 126 -27.27 -5.03 25.99
CA TYR A 126 -27.15 -4.21 24.79
C TYR A 126 -26.60 -2.82 25.08
N PHE A 127 -27.03 -2.18 26.17
CA PHE A 127 -26.46 -0.89 26.57
C PHE A 127 -24.95 -0.97 26.80
N LEU A 128 -24.48 -2.04 27.43
CA LEU A 128 -23.05 -2.24 27.66
C LEU A 128 -22.28 -2.58 26.39
N ASP A 129 -22.88 -3.34 25.48
CA ASP A 129 -22.29 -3.62 24.18
C ASP A 129 -22.13 -2.33 23.34
N ALA A 130 -23.17 -1.49 23.33
CA ALA A 130 -23.12 -0.16 22.73
C ALA A 130 -22.00 0.70 23.35
N LEU A 131 -21.90 0.72 24.69
CA LEU A 131 -20.90 1.52 25.40
C LEU A 131 -19.45 1.07 25.17
N TRP A 132 -19.22 -0.23 24.97
CA TRP A 132 -17.87 -0.81 24.93
C TRP A 132 -17.36 -1.22 23.57
N GLY A 133 -18.23 -1.43 22.56
CA GLY A 133 -17.88 -1.68 21.15
C GLY A 133 -16.71 -2.65 21.01
N THR A 134 -16.96 -3.95 20.93
CA THR A 134 -15.87 -4.93 20.83
C THR A 134 -14.94 -4.58 19.66
N PRO A 135 -13.62 -4.38 19.88
CA PRO A 135 -12.67 -4.36 18.78
C PRO A 135 -12.58 -5.80 18.24
N THR A 136 -13.23 -6.06 17.12
CA THR A 136 -13.16 -7.35 16.41
C THR A 136 -11.89 -7.45 15.60
N ASP A 137 -10.76 -7.57 16.29
CA ASP A 137 -9.61 -8.32 15.77
C ASP A 137 -9.65 -9.72 16.39
N GLU A 138 -10.60 -10.55 15.93
CA GLU A 138 -10.47 -12.01 15.82
C GLU A 138 -11.84 -12.67 15.56
N ALA A 139 -11.86 -13.47 14.49
CA ALA A 139 -12.87 -14.46 14.11
C ALA A 139 -14.21 -13.93 13.56
N GLY A 140 -14.34 -14.02 12.23
CA GLY A 140 -15.63 -14.10 11.57
C GLY A 140 -16.51 -15.20 12.16
N SER A 141 -17.82 -14.98 12.03
CA SER A 141 -18.96 -15.79 12.52
C SER A 141 -19.53 -15.41 13.90
N ALA A 142 -20.38 -14.38 13.91
CA ALA A 142 -21.76 -14.49 14.39
C ALA A 142 -22.56 -13.28 13.89
N GLU A 143 -23.78 -13.53 13.44
CA GLU A 143 -24.73 -12.59 12.84
C GLU A 143 -24.85 -11.28 13.64
N GLN A 144 -24.22 -10.20 13.17
CA GLN A 144 -24.61 -8.84 13.48
C GLN A 144 -25.76 -8.46 12.53
N PRO A 145 -26.87 -7.87 13.02
CA PRO A 145 -27.93 -7.36 12.14
C PRO A 145 -27.32 -6.32 11.19
N ALA A 146 -27.72 -6.40 9.92
CA ALA A 146 -27.09 -5.75 8.76
C ALA A 146 -27.14 -4.19 8.74
N ASP A 147 -27.51 -3.55 9.83
CA ASP A 147 -27.85 -2.12 9.90
C ASP A 147 -27.01 -1.35 10.95
N VAL A 148 -25.89 -1.89 11.43
CA VAL A 148 -24.99 -1.18 12.37
C VAL A 148 -23.65 -0.96 11.69
N GLU A 149 -23.37 0.28 11.28
CA GLU A 149 -22.09 0.66 10.67
C GLU A 149 -21.01 0.74 11.77
N GLU A 150 -19.76 0.39 11.42
CA GLU A 150 -18.64 0.33 12.39
C GLU A 150 -18.31 1.70 13.03
N ASP A 151 -18.82 2.79 12.45
CA ASP A 151 -18.62 4.18 12.90
C ASP A 151 -19.83 4.78 13.67
N ASP A 152 -20.90 4.00 13.94
CA ASP A 152 -22.09 4.51 14.64
C ASP A 152 -21.78 4.88 16.11
N ASP A 153 -22.06 6.13 16.48
CA ASP A 153 -21.91 6.61 17.86
C ASP A 153 -22.85 5.88 18.85
N ILE A 154 -22.56 5.97 20.16
CA ILE A 154 -23.34 5.26 21.18
C ILE A 154 -24.83 5.65 21.13
N VAL A 155 -25.13 6.91 20.82
CA VAL A 155 -26.51 7.43 20.77
C VAL A 155 -27.30 6.76 19.65
N THR A 156 -26.72 6.70 18.46
CA THR A 156 -27.32 6.12 17.25
C THR A 156 -27.61 4.64 17.45
N ARG A 157 -26.67 3.89 18.03
CA ARG A 157 -26.86 2.47 18.37
C ARG A 157 -27.98 2.26 19.39
N LEU A 158 -28.04 3.07 20.45
CA LEU A 158 -29.10 2.97 21.45
C LEU A 158 -30.48 3.36 20.90
N TRP A 159 -30.53 4.30 19.94
CA TRP A 159 -31.76 4.69 19.26
C TRP A 159 -32.29 3.61 18.32
N ALA A 160 -31.42 2.88 17.61
CA ALA A 160 -31.82 1.81 16.71
C ALA A 160 -32.65 0.71 17.40
N LYS A 161 -32.31 0.36 18.66
CA LYS A 161 -33.02 -0.68 19.43
C LYS A 161 -34.28 -0.19 20.15
N ASN A 162 -34.44 1.13 20.34
CA ASN A 162 -35.58 1.76 21.03
C ASN A 162 -35.90 1.12 22.40
N LEU A 163 -35.00 1.31 23.36
CA LEU A 163 -35.13 0.80 24.72
C LEU A 163 -36.12 1.64 25.55
N ASP A 164 -37.23 1.05 25.98
CA ASP A 164 -38.24 1.74 26.81
C ASP A 164 -37.75 2.00 28.26
N THR A 165 -36.75 1.25 28.71
CA THR A 165 -36.26 1.22 30.10
C THR A 165 -34.97 2.01 30.33
N ILE A 166 -34.34 2.53 29.27
CA ILE A 166 -33.13 3.35 29.32
C ILE A 166 -33.36 4.58 28.45
N THR A 167 -33.34 5.77 29.06
CA THR A 167 -33.53 7.04 28.35
C THR A 167 -32.29 7.90 28.43
N LEU A 168 -31.97 8.60 27.34
CA LEU A 168 -30.82 9.49 27.25
C LEU A 168 -31.30 10.92 26.97
N VAL A 169 -30.47 11.91 27.32
CA VAL A 169 -30.60 13.31 26.89
C VAL A 169 -29.28 13.71 26.23
N THR A 170 -29.34 14.22 25.01
CA THR A 170 -28.15 14.63 24.24
C THR A 170 -27.92 16.14 24.32
N ALA A 171 -26.68 16.57 24.05
CA ALA A 171 -26.32 17.98 23.96
C ALA A 171 -27.18 18.73 22.92
N GLU A 172 -27.43 18.09 21.78
CA GLU A 172 -28.25 18.66 20.72
C GLU A 172 -29.72 18.87 21.16
N GLU A 173 -30.29 17.91 21.91
CA GLU A 173 -31.63 18.04 22.45
C GLU A 173 -31.73 19.22 23.43
N LEU A 174 -30.69 19.49 24.22
CA LEU A 174 -30.61 20.67 25.07
C LEU A 174 -30.58 21.97 24.25
N VAL A 175 -29.64 22.11 23.31
CA VAL A 175 -29.48 23.33 22.49
C VAL A 175 -30.79 23.70 21.78
N ARG A 176 -31.46 22.70 21.20
CA ARG A 176 -32.66 22.90 20.38
C ARG A 176 -33.89 23.38 21.17
N SER A 177 -34.00 22.98 22.43
CA SER A 177 -35.21 23.15 23.23
C SER A 177 -35.13 24.28 24.24
N SER A 178 -33.93 24.67 24.65
CA SER A 178 -33.74 25.60 25.77
C SER A 178 -32.96 26.87 25.39
N GLY A 179 -32.56 27.02 24.12
CA GLY A 179 -31.92 28.24 23.60
C GLY A 179 -30.51 28.52 24.13
N PHE A 180 -29.95 27.60 24.93
CA PHE A 180 -28.59 27.68 25.44
C PHE A 180 -27.57 27.39 24.34
N GLY A 181 -26.53 28.22 24.25
CA GLY A 181 -25.44 28.04 23.30
C GLY A 181 -24.57 26.81 23.63
N PRO A 182 -23.77 26.31 22.67
CA PRO A 182 -22.88 25.16 22.90
C PRO A 182 -21.86 25.39 24.05
N ASP A 183 -21.49 26.65 24.33
CA ASP A 183 -20.56 27.03 25.40
C ASP A 183 -21.20 27.09 26.81
N GLU A 184 -22.53 27.05 26.94
CA GLU A 184 -23.26 27.06 28.24
C GLU A 184 -23.56 25.65 28.79
N LEU A 185 -23.15 24.60 28.07
CA LEU A 185 -23.41 23.19 28.40
C LEU A 185 -22.32 22.53 29.24
N GLU A 186 -21.23 23.24 29.51
CA GLU A 186 -20.45 22.92 30.70
C GLU A 186 -21.31 23.34 31.89
N LEU A 187 -21.70 22.40 32.75
CA LEU A 187 -22.22 22.72 34.08
C LEU A 187 -21.14 23.53 34.80
N GLN A 188 -21.15 24.85 34.59
CA GLN A 188 -20.25 25.78 35.23
C GLN A 188 -20.61 25.74 36.71
N THR A 189 -19.88 24.91 37.45
CA THR A 189 -19.93 24.79 38.91
C THR A 189 -19.52 26.10 39.62
N GLN A 190 -19.29 27.18 38.86
CA GLN A 190 -19.09 28.53 39.36
C GLN A 190 -19.94 29.52 38.56
N GLY A 191 -21.11 29.88 39.11
CA GLY A 191 -21.52 31.29 39.08
C GLY A 191 -22.93 31.62 38.61
N TYR A 192 -23.55 30.88 37.69
CA TYR A 192 -24.87 31.25 37.17
C TYR A 192 -25.73 30.01 36.89
N MET A 193 -26.45 29.55 37.92
CA MET A 193 -27.73 28.81 37.91
C MET A 193 -27.94 28.25 39.33
N SER A 194 -28.76 28.90 40.14
CA SER A 194 -29.09 28.46 41.51
C SER A 194 -30.20 27.40 41.54
N MET A 195 -30.18 26.45 40.60
CA MET A 195 -31.14 25.35 40.52
C MET A 195 -30.34 24.06 40.66
N SER A 196 -30.60 23.28 41.71
CA SER A 196 -30.14 21.89 41.80
C SER A 196 -30.86 21.10 40.71
N VAL A 197 -30.22 20.88 39.57
CA VAL A 197 -30.84 20.15 38.46
C VAL A 197 -30.70 18.67 38.75
N THR A 198 -31.71 18.06 39.37
CA THR A 198 -31.72 16.62 39.66
C THR A 198 -31.97 15.77 38.41
N SER A 199 -32.49 16.37 37.33
CA SER A 199 -32.82 15.73 36.04
C SER A 199 -32.93 16.82 34.96
N LEU A 200 -32.07 16.76 33.93
CA LEU A 200 -32.16 17.61 32.73
C LEU A 200 -33.43 17.29 31.93
N ARG A 201 -33.85 16.02 31.90
CA ARG A 201 -35.07 15.61 31.18
C ARG A 201 -36.33 16.30 31.71
N GLU A 202 -36.45 16.48 33.02
CA GLU A 202 -37.60 17.17 33.63
C GLU A 202 -37.61 18.67 33.33
N LEU A 203 -36.41 19.28 33.23
CA LEU A 203 -36.26 20.68 32.84
C LEU A 203 -36.71 20.86 31.37
N LEU A 204 -36.28 19.95 30.49
CA LEU A 204 -36.69 19.92 29.09
C LEU A 204 -38.20 19.71 28.92
N ASP A 205 -38.79 18.78 29.66
CA ASP A 205 -40.23 18.52 29.62
C ASP A 205 -41.03 19.74 30.13
N ARG A 206 -40.51 20.46 31.12
CA ARG A 206 -41.11 21.69 31.64
C ARG A 206 -41.03 22.85 30.64
N GLU A 207 -39.88 23.06 29.99
CA GLU A 207 -39.71 24.07 28.94
C GLU A 207 -40.61 23.77 27.73
N ARG A 208 -40.67 22.50 27.30
CA ARG A 208 -41.60 22.06 26.25
C ARG A 208 -43.06 22.28 26.61
N ALA A 209 -43.44 22.02 27.87
CA ALA A 209 -44.79 22.27 28.36
C ALA A 209 -45.11 23.77 28.46
N ALA A 210 -44.13 24.62 28.80
CA ALA A 210 -44.28 26.07 28.84
C ALA A 210 -44.37 26.71 27.45
N ALA A 211 -43.78 26.09 26.43
CA ALA A 211 -43.86 26.51 25.03
C ALA A 211 -45.17 26.11 24.32
N ALA A 212 -46.06 25.34 24.97
CA ALA A 212 -47.37 24.97 24.43
C ALA A 212 -48.44 26.05 24.73
N PRO A 213 -49.33 26.42 23.79
CA PRO A 213 -50.38 27.41 24.05
C PRO A 213 -51.48 26.86 24.98
N GLU A 214 -51.95 27.65 25.96
CA GLU A 214 -53.06 27.27 26.85
C GLU A 214 -54.39 27.04 26.10
N PRO A 215 -55.24 26.08 26.53
CA PRO A 215 -56.56 25.90 25.93
C PRO A 215 -57.59 26.83 26.60
N ALA A 216 -58.08 27.83 25.87
CA ALA A 216 -59.28 28.58 26.25
C ALA A 216 -60.54 27.73 26.05
N GLY A 217 -61.38 27.62 27.09
CA GLY A 217 -62.79 27.17 27.01
C GLY A 217 -63.65 28.08 26.12
N GLN A 218 -64.90 27.80 25.79
CA GLN A 218 -65.91 26.87 26.32
C GLN A 218 -67.08 26.81 25.27
N PRO A 219 -68.31 26.30 25.52
CA PRO A 219 -68.95 25.21 24.78
C PRO A 219 -70.16 25.60 23.90
N GLY A 220 -70.60 24.68 23.02
CA GLY A 220 -71.92 24.77 22.36
C GLY A 220 -72.11 23.70 21.27
N THR A 221 -72.69 22.54 21.61
CA THR A 221 -74.06 22.10 21.28
C THR A 221 -74.21 21.31 19.98
N ALA A 222 -74.51 20.01 20.18
CA ALA A 222 -75.40 19.13 19.42
C ALA A 222 -75.25 19.04 17.88
N ASP A 223 -74.84 17.88 17.37
CA ASP A 223 -75.79 16.78 17.16
C ASP A 223 -75.07 15.42 16.99
N GLN A 224 -75.63 14.41 17.65
CA GLN A 224 -75.41 12.97 17.47
C GLN A 224 -76.59 12.42 16.63
N PRO A 225 -76.73 11.12 16.32
CA PRO A 225 -75.77 9.99 16.30
C PRO A 225 -75.94 9.12 15.02
N GLY A 226 -75.09 8.10 14.84
CA GLY A 226 -75.31 7.15 13.74
C GLY A 226 -74.41 5.92 13.63
N GLY A 227 -74.24 5.17 14.73
CA GLY A 227 -74.25 3.70 14.72
C GLY A 227 -73.02 2.91 14.25
N GLY A 228 -72.53 2.04 15.13
CA GLY A 228 -72.38 0.61 14.76
C GLY A 228 -71.00 -0.03 14.79
N THR A 229 -70.58 -0.45 15.99
CA THR A 229 -70.03 -1.79 16.30
C THR A 229 -68.67 -2.26 15.74
N THR A 230 -67.68 -2.22 16.64
CA THR A 230 -66.84 -3.34 17.14
C THR A 230 -66.22 -4.35 16.17
N GLY A 231 -64.88 -4.46 16.21
CA GLY A 231 -64.19 -5.72 15.96
C GLY A 231 -62.69 -5.65 15.64
N GLY A 232 -61.85 -5.57 16.68
CA GLY A 232 -60.55 -6.27 16.72
C GLY A 232 -59.32 -5.61 16.06
N GLY A 233 -58.27 -5.47 16.85
CA GLY A 233 -56.90 -5.25 16.34
C GLY A 233 -56.18 -4.10 17.02
N ILE A 234 -55.73 -4.30 18.26
CA ILE A 234 -54.72 -3.44 18.88
C ILE A 234 -53.43 -3.65 18.08
N SER A 235 -53.25 -2.85 17.04
CA SER A 235 -52.00 -2.80 16.28
C SER A 235 -51.02 -1.95 17.07
N ARG A 236 -50.00 -2.65 17.58
CA ARG A 236 -48.72 -2.12 18.04
C ARG A 236 -48.10 -1.28 16.93
N ASN A 237 -48.41 0.02 16.91
CA ASN A 237 -47.68 1.02 16.15
C ASN A 237 -47.92 2.41 16.80
N ARG A 238 -47.47 2.57 18.05
CA ARG A 238 -47.07 3.89 18.56
C ARG A 238 -45.56 4.03 18.38
N ARG A 239 -45.15 4.03 17.11
CA ARG A 239 -43.86 4.56 16.69
C ARG A 239 -44.13 6.00 16.25
N PHE A 240 -43.33 6.92 16.77
CA PHE A 240 -43.28 8.34 16.39
C PHE A 240 -44.46 9.21 16.81
N GLN A 241 -44.33 9.80 18.01
CA GLN A 241 -44.75 11.20 18.22
C GLN A 241 -43.64 11.92 18.98
N ALA A 242 -42.58 12.27 18.25
CA ALA A 242 -41.90 13.52 18.54
C ALA A 242 -42.89 14.62 18.12
N ASN A 243 -43.67 15.13 19.07
CA ASN A 243 -44.60 16.22 18.81
C ASN A 243 -43.81 17.52 18.62
N VAL A 244 -43.14 17.64 17.47
CA VAL A 244 -42.78 18.92 16.85
C VAL A 244 -43.90 19.21 15.86
N VAL A 245 -44.84 20.04 16.28
CA VAL A 245 -45.91 20.54 15.41
C VAL A 245 -45.26 21.48 14.38
N GLY A 246 -45.24 21.12 13.09
CA GLY A 246 -45.02 22.10 12.02
C GLY A 246 -44.38 21.64 10.72
N TYR A 247 -43.69 20.50 10.68
CA TYR A 247 -43.14 19.95 9.42
C TYR A 247 -43.36 18.43 9.41
N ASP A 248 -44.51 17.99 8.91
CA ASP A 248 -44.65 16.60 8.47
C ASP A 248 -43.82 16.46 7.20
N VAL A 249 -42.60 15.94 7.35
CA VAL A 249 -41.80 15.50 6.22
C VAL A 249 -42.56 14.34 5.58
N SER A 250 -43.04 14.54 4.36
CA SER A 250 -43.78 13.51 3.64
C SER A 250 -42.90 12.28 3.41
N GLN A 251 -43.51 11.10 3.20
CA GLN A 251 -42.76 9.88 2.92
C GLN A 251 -41.87 10.05 1.66
N GLU A 252 -42.33 10.83 0.67
CA GLU A 252 -41.55 11.17 -0.52
C GLU A 252 -40.34 12.05 -0.22
N GLU A 253 -40.49 13.04 0.69
CA GLU A 253 -39.36 13.87 1.14
C GLU A 253 -38.36 13.06 1.98
N HIS A 254 -38.84 12.14 2.82
CA HIS A 254 -37.98 11.20 3.55
C HIS A 254 -37.18 10.30 2.61
N ASP A 255 -37.82 9.72 1.60
CA ASP A 255 -37.16 8.86 0.62
C ASP A 255 -36.15 9.67 -0.23
N THR A 256 -36.47 10.92 -0.57
CA THR A 256 -35.57 11.84 -1.27
C THR A 256 -34.36 12.21 -0.41
N LEU A 257 -34.60 12.58 0.85
CA LEU A 257 -33.54 12.92 1.80
C LEU A 257 -32.62 11.72 2.07
N THR A 258 -33.19 10.51 2.17
CA THR A 258 -32.43 9.27 2.33
C THR A 258 -31.55 9.01 1.10
N GLN A 259 -32.06 9.25 -0.11
CA GLN A 259 -31.24 9.17 -1.32
C GLN A 259 -30.17 10.26 -1.41
N GLU A 260 -30.44 11.47 -0.93
CA GLU A 260 -29.44 12.55 -0.89
C GLU A 260 -28.33 12.26 0.12
N ILE A 261 -28.69 11.82 1.33
CA ILE A 261 -27.74 11.37 2.35
C ILE A 261 -26.92 10.21 1.80
N GLN A 262 -27.56 9.18 1.22
CA GLN A 262 -26.84 8.05 0.63
C GLN A 262 -25.87 8.49 -0.46
N ARG A 263 -26.28 9.39 -1.37
CA ARG A 263 -25.41 9.93 -2.42
C ARG A 263 -24.26 10.77 -1.86
N GLU A 264 -24.46 11.45 -0.73
CA GLU A 264 -23.44 12.28 -0.10
C GLU A 264 -22.46 11.44 0.72
N THR A 265 -22.95 10.42 1.43
CA THR A 265 -22.13 9.43 2.14
C THR A 265 -21.32 8.56 1.17
N GLU A 266 -21.85 8.28 -0.02
CA GLU A 266 -21.13 7.57 -1.09
C GLU A 266 -20.05 8.41 -1.78
N ARG A 267 -19.99 9.74 -1.56
CA ARG A 267 -18.92 10.56 -2.14
C ARG A 267 -17.60 10.24 -1.46
N ASP A 268 -16.56 10.07 -2.28
CA ASP A 268 -15.18 10.01 -1.79
C ASP A 268 -14.85 11.34 -1.12
N ALA A 269 -14.76 11.34 0.21
CA ALA A 269 -14.41 12.51 1.02
C ALA A 269 -13.10 13.16 0.55
N THR A 270 -12.17 12.36 0.02
CA THR A 270 -10.91 12.86 -0.56
C THR A 270 -11.19 13.68 -1.81
N ALA A 271 -12.04 13.19 -2.71
CA ALA A 271 -12.41 13.90 -3.94
C ALA A 271 -13.12 15.23 -3.62
N TYR A 272 -14.03 15.24 -2.64
CA TYR A 272 -14.71 16.45 -2.21
C TYR A 272 -13.74 17.52 -1.66
N ILE A 273 -12.78 17.11 -0.83
CA ILE A 273 -11.74 18.02 -0.31
C ILE A 273 -10.90 18.58 -1.47
N LEU A 274 -10.51 17.74 -2.43
CA LEU A 274 -9.75 18.16 -3.60
C LEU A 274 -10.53 19.16 -4.46
N ASP A 275 -11.84 18.97 -4.64
CA ASP A 275 -12.72 19.90 -5.36
C ASP A 275 -12.80 21.26 -4.64
N ILE A 276 -12.89 21.26 -3.30
CA ILE A 276 -12.85 22.51 -2.51
C ILE A 276 -11.50 23.21 -2.71
N LEU A 277 -10.38 22.50 -2.53
CA LEU A 277 -9.05 23.10 -2.68
C LEU A 277 -8.82 23.65 -4.10
N THR A 278 -9.37 22.96 -5.10
CA THR A 278 -9.40 23.39 -6.50
C THR A 278 -10.20 24.67 -6.68
N ALA A 279 -11.41 24.73 -6.13
CA ALA A 279 -12.26 25.93 -6.20
C ALA A 279 -11.62 27.12 -5.49
N VAL A 280 -10.97 26.89 -4.34
CA VAL A 280 -10.18 27.92 -3.64
C VAL A 280 -9.01 28.36 -4.50
N LEU A 281 -8.26 27.44 -5.12
CA LEU A 281 -7.17 27.80 -6.03
C LEU A 281 -7.66 28.63 -7.23
N ALA A 282 -8.86 28.39 -7.74
CA ALA A 282 -9.39 29.13 -8.89
C ALA A 282 -9.95 30.51 -8.53
N SER A 283 -10.49 30.70 -7.32
CA SER A 283 -11.27 31.88 -6.96
C SER A 283 -10.61 32.83 -5.96
N GLU A 284 -9.62 32.37 -5.20
CA GLU A 284 -9.05 33.12 -4.08
C GLU A 284 -8.17 34.31 -4.55
N PRO A 285 -8.54 35.57 -4.25
CA PRO A 285 -7.80 36.74 -4.70
C PRO A 285 -6.61 37.13 -3.81
N SER A 286 -6.53 36.64 -2.57
CA SER A 286 -5.50 37.07 -1.60
C SER A 286 -4.18 36.33 -1.79
N PRO A 287 -3.07 37.03 -2.11
CA PRO A 287 -1.76 36.39 -2.30
C PRO A 287 -1.28 35.61 -1.05
N ALA A 288 -1.57 36.11 0.15
CA ALA A 288 -1.18 35.45 1.38
C ALA A 288 -1.92 34.12 1.61
N LEU A 289 -3.19 34.04 1.21
CA LEU A 289 -3.98 32.80 1.31
C LEU A 289 -3.54 31.79 0.23
N LEU A 290 -3.17 32.26 -0.96
CA LEU A 290 -2.60 31.40 -2.01
C LEU A 290 -1.27 30.78 -1.60
N SER A 291 -0.39 31.57 -0.98
CA SER A 291 0.87 31.04 -0.46
C SER A 291 0.64 29.90 0.54
N LYS A 292 -0.34 30.05 1.45
CA LYS A 292 -0.73 29.00 2.40
C LYS A 292 -1.39 27.80 1.71
N LEU A 293 -2.18 28.04 0.66
CA LEU A 293 -2.81 26.97 -0.10
C LEU A 293 -1.77 26.05 -0.76
N PHE A 294 -0.67 26.60 -1.28
CA PHE A 294 0.43 25.77 -1.80
C PHE A 294 1.11 24.92 -0.72
N ASP A 295 1.22 25.42 0.52
CA ASP A 295 1.72 24.61 1.65
C ASP A 295 0.77 23.44 1.98
N VAL A 296 -0.55 23.67 1.87
CA VAL A 296 -1.57 22.61 2.02
C VAL A 296 -1.43 21.58 0.90
N TRP A 297 -1.20 22.00 -0.35
CA TRP A 297 -0.97 21.08 -1.47
C TRP A 297 0.24 20.17 -1.25
N ASP A 298 1.34 20.67 -0.65
CA ASP A 298 2.50 19.81 -0.31
C ASP A 298 2.10 18.69 0.66
N SER A 299 1.27 19.02 1.66
CA SER A 299 0.75 18.07 2.65
C SER A 299 -0.25 17.08 2.05
N VAL A 300 -1.10 17.54 1.14
CA VAL A 300 -2.06 16.69 0.40
C VAL A 300 -1.32 15.66 -0.45
N LEU A 301 -0.29 16.07 -1.21
CA LEU A 301 0.53 15.15 -1.99
C LEU A 301 1.17 14.07 -1.10
N ASP A 302 1.67 14.47 0.07
CA ASP A 302 2.26 13.55 1.04
C ASP A 302 1.26 12.51 1.57
N VAL A 303 0.03 12.92 1.87
CA VAL A 303 -1.04 12.01 2.32
C VAL A 303 -1.45 11.06 1.20
N LEU A 304 -1.70 11.59 -0.01
CA LEU A 304 -2.12 10.78 -1.16
C LEU A 304 -1.04 9.76 -1.57
N ILE A 305 0.25 10.15 -1.54
CA ILE A 305 1.37 9.26 -1.86
C ILE A 305 1.48 8.11 -0.85
N ARG A 306 1.29 8.40 0.45
CA ARG A 306 1.29 7.37 1.50
C ARG A 306 0.09 6.43 1.37
N GLY A 307 -1.07 6.96 1.01
CA GLY A 307 -2.29 6.19 0.77
C GLY A 307 -2.33 5.43 -0.56
N GLY A 308 -1.45 5.76 -1.51
CA GLY A 308 -1.44 5.17 -2.85
C GLY A 308 -2.62 5.59 -3.73
N HIS A 309 -3.16 6.78 -3.49
CA HIS A 309 -4.27 7.37 -4.26
C HIS A 309 -3.74 8.00 -5.56
N TRP A 310 -3.16 7.18 -6.44
CA TRP A 310 -2.49 7.61 -7.66
C TRP A 310 -3.38 8.40 -8.65
N PRO A 311 -4.66 8.04 -8.88
CA PRO A 311 -5.53 8.82 -9.75
C PRO A 311 -5.80 10.23 -9.21
N GLN A 312 -5.99 10.35 -7.89
CA GLN A 312 -6.16 11.65 -7.23
C GLN A 312 -4.89 12.49 -7.35
N ILE A 313 -3.71 11.89 -7.22
CA ILE A 313 -2.43 12.58 -7.43
C ILE A 313 -2.32 13.09 -8.88
N GLU A 314 -2.67 12.26 -9.86
CA GLU A 314 -2.65 12.67 -11.28
C GLU A 314 -3.56 13.89 -11.53
N THR A 315 -4.78 13.88 -10.99
CA THR A 315 -5.70 15.04 -11.07
C THR A 315 -5.09 16.29 -10.43
N VAL A 316 -4.54 16.17 -9.22
CA VAL A 316 -3.92 17.28 -8.49
C VAL A 316 -2.72 17.84 -9.24
N LEU A 317 -1.83 16.99 -9.75
CA LEU A 317 -0.65 17.43 -10.46
C LEU A 317 -0.98 18.08 -11.80
N THR A 318 -1.98 17.58 -12.52
CA THR A 318 -2.46 18.19 -13.77
C THR A 318 -3.02 19.59 -13.49
N LEU A 319 -3.85 19.72 -12.46
CA LEU A 319 -4.40 21.00 -12.04
C LEU A 319 -3.33 22.00 -11.60
N LEU A 320 -2.34 21.56 -10.83
CA LEU A 320 -1.22 22.39 -10.41
C LEU A 320 -0.36 22.81 -11.61
N GLN A 321 -0.17 21.94 -12.59
CA GLN A 321 0.56 22.27 -13.82
C GLN A 321 -0.15 23.36 -14.64
N ASP A 322 -1.47 23.30 -14.71
CA ASP A 322 -2.30 24.27 -15.45
C ASP A 322 -2.55 25.56 -14.67
N ALA A 323 -2.20 25.63 -13.38
CA ALA A 323 -2.49 26.77 -12.50
C ALA A 323 -1.92 28.08 -13.03
N ASP A 324 -0.69 28.10 -13.58
CA ASP A 324 -0.09 29.32 -14.15
C ASP A 324 -0.80 29.78 -15.43
N ALA A 325 -1.37 28.84 -16.20
CA ALA A 325 -2.11 29.16 -17.41
C ALA A 325 -3.53 29.68 -17.10
N VAL A 326 -4.19 29.08 -16.10
CA VAL A 326 -5.54 29.46 -15.67
C VAL A 326 -5.52 30.77 -14.87
N ARG A 327 -4.43 31.02 -14.13
CA ARG A 327 -4.29 32.18 -13.24
C ARG A 327 -3.03 33.00 -13.56
N PRO A 328 -3.10 33.89 -14.58
CA PRO A 328 -1.99 34.78 -14.91
C PRO A 328 -1.70 35.83 -13.83
N ASP A 329 -2.56 35.97 -12.82
CA ASP A 329 -2.41 36.81 -11.63
C ASP A 329 -1.42 36.24 -10.58
N LEU A 330 -0.91 35.02 -10.76
CA LEU A 330 0.09 34.44 -9.86
C LEU A 330 1.41 35.23 -9.85
N SER A 331 1.79 35.69 -8.67
CA SER A 331 3.09 36.34 -8.42
C SER A 331 4.29 35.41 -8.67
N ASP A 332 5.48 35.99 -8.89
CA ASP A 332 6.72 35.22 -9.05
C ASP A 332 7.01 34.30 -7.85
N THR A 333 6.63 34.71 -6.64
CA THR A 333 6.76 33.87 -5.43
C THR A 333 5.85 32.65 -5.47
N HIS A 334 4.61 32.79 -5.98
CA HIS A 334 3.72 31.65 -6.16
C HIS A 334 4.24 30.69 -7.22
N LYS A 335 4.77 31.21 -8.33
CA LYS A 335 5.39 30.38 -9.38
C LYS A 335 6.58 29.60 -8.84
N GLN A 336 7.38 30.21 -7.95
CA GLN A 336 8.46 29.52 -7.25
C GLN A 336 7.96 28.44 -6.28
N GLN A 337 6.88 28.70 -5.52
CA GLN A 337 6.27 27.68 -4.66
C GLN A 337 5.75 26.50 -5.47
N LEU A 338 5.06 26.77 -6.59
CA LEU A 338 4.56 25.75 -7.50
C LEU A 338 5.71 24.91 -8.08
N ALA A 339 6.78 25.55 -8.55
CA ALA A 339 7.99 24.85 -8.99
C ALA A 339 8.60 24.00 -7.86
N GLY A 340 8.59 24.51 -6.63
CA GLY A 340 9.03 23.81 -5.43
C GLY A 340 8.21 22.56 -5.08
N LEU A 341 6.90 22.56 -5.36
CA LEU A 341 6.05 21.36 -5.21
C LEU A 341 6.47 20.25 -6.18
N PHE A 342 6.71 20.60 -7.44
CA PHE A 342 7.19 19.65 -8.46
C PHE A 342 8.61 19.13 -8.17
N GLU A 343 9.51 20.01 -7.71
CA GLU A 343 10.83 19.59 -7.21
C GLU A 343 10.68 18.66 -6.00
N GLY A 344 9.73 18.96 -5.12
CA GLY A 344 9.38 18.17 -3.95
C GLY A 344 8.94 16.74 -4.28
N LEU A 345 8.40 16.46 -5.47
CA LEU A 345 8.02 15.08 -5.88
C LEU A 345 9.21 14.11 -5.85
N SER A 346 10.42 14.63 -6.12
CA SER A 346 11.64 13.83 -6.18
C SER A 346 12.28 13.59 -4.80
N ARG A 347 11.65 14.05 -3.71
CA ARG A 347 12.15 13.89 -2.34
C ARG A 347 12.33 12.40 -1.97
N PRO A 348 13.46 12.00 -1.37
CA PRO A 348 13.71 10.62 -0.97
C PRO A 348 12.62 10.03 -0.07
N GLU A 349 12.01 10.85 0.79
CA GLU A 349 10.94 10.46 1.70
C GLU A 349 9.68 10.01 0.94
N ARG A 350 9.31 10.73 -0.13
CA ARG A 350 8.17 10.39 -0.99
C ARG A 350 8.44 9.13 -1.79
N LEU A 351 9.64 9.00 -2.38
CA LEU A 351 10.04 7.78 -3.09
C LEU A 351 10.02 6.55 -2.17
N LYS A 352 10.46 6.71 -0.91
CA LYS A 352 10.37 5.66 0.10
C LYS A 352 8.92 5.31 0.44
N ALA A 353 8.04 6.31 0.59
CA ALA A 353 6.61 6.09 0.82
C ALA A 353 5.95 5.31 -0.33
N ILE A 354 6.25 5.67 -1.58
CA ILE A 354 5.78 4.93 -2.77
C ILE A 354 6.23 3.46 -2.68
N GLY A 355 7.51 3.22 -2.40
CA GLY A 355 8.04 1.85 -2.27
C GLY A 355 7.39 1.05 -1.14
N LEU A 356 7.17 1.67 0.02
CA LEU A 356 6.50 1.02 1.16
C LEU A 356 5.07 0.62 0.81
N HIS A 357 4.30 1.52 0.19
CA HIS A 357 2.93 1.24 -0.23
C HIS A 357 2.88 0.09 -1.25
N LEU A 358 3.71 0.15 -2.30
CA LEU A 358 3.73 -0.85 -3.37
C LEU A 358 4.20 -2.23 -2.91
N ASN A 359 5.04 -2.33 -1.90
CA ASN A 359 5.45 -3.61 -1.33
C ASN A 359 4.41 -4.17 -0.34
N HIS A 360 3.67 -3.32 0.37
CA HIS A 360 2.60 -3.76 1.27
C HIS A 360 1.38 -4.27 0.49
N ALA A 361 1.00 -3.60 -0.60
CA ALA A 361 -0.14 -3.94 -1.42
C ALA A 361 0.29 -4.48 -2.80
N LEU A 362 0.72 -5.74 -2.87
CA LEU A 362 1.26 -6.38 -4.10
C LEU A 362 0.30 -6.39 -5.30
N HIS A 363 -1.00 -6.18 -5.08
CA HIS A 363 -2.05 -6.11 -6.11
C HIS A 363 -2.68 -4.70 -6.21
N ALA A 364 -2.03 -3.68 -5.65
CA ALA A 364 -2.49 -2.31 -5.76
C ALA A 364 -2.64 -1.90 -7.23
N LYS A 365 -3.68 -1.13 -7.52
CA LYS A 365 -3.81 -0.46 -8.81
C LYS A 365 -2.67 0.54 -8.93
N THR A 366 -2.08 0.62 -10.12
CA THR A 366 -0.97 1.55 -10.45
C THR A 366 -1.38 2.61 -11.48
N GLU A 367 -2.68 2.70 -11.77
CA GLU A 367 -3.27 3.71 -12.66
C GLU A 367 -2.93 5.11 -12.12
N GLY A 368 -2.27 5.95 -12.92
CA GLY A 368 -1.81 7.29 -12.51
C GLY A 368 -0.41 7.36 -11.90
N LEU A 369 0.17 6.23 -11.45
CA LEU A 369 1.53 6.22 -10.88
C LEU A 369 2.59 6.62 -11.91
N LEU A 370 2.46 6.14 -13.15
CA LEU A 370 3.39 6.49 -14.22
C LEU A 370 3.42 8.01 -14.45
N THR A 371 2.27 8.67 -14.45
CA THR A 371 2.16 10.13 -14.61
C THR A 371 2.94 10.85 -13.50
N LEU A 372 2.74 10.47 -12.23
CA LEU A 372 3.51 11.00 -11.10
C LEU A 372 5.03 10.83 -11.31
N LEU A 373 5.49 9.65 -11.72
CA LEU A 373 6.92 9.39 -11.92
C LEU A 373 7.48 10.22 -13.09
N LEU A 374 6.74 10.35 -14.20
CA LEU A 374 7.17 11.12 -15.38
C LEU A 374 7.21 12.64 -15.13
N MET A 375 6.47 13.14 -14.14
CA MET A 375 6.51 14.54 -13.73
C MET A 375 7.71 14.87 -12.81
N MET A 376 8.45 13.85 -12.36
CA MET A 376 9.68 14.08 -11.60
C MET A 376 10.82 14.57 -12.50
N LYS A 377 11.72 15.40 -11.94
CA LYS A 377 12.90 15.90 -12.66
C LYS A 377 13.97 14.80 -12.81
N GLN A 378 14.95 15.05 -13.67
CA GLN A 378 16.07 14.12 -13.93
C GLN A 378 16.88 13.79 -12.66
N ASP A 379 16.93 14.70 -11.69
CA ASP A 379 17.58 14.48 -10.39
C ASP A 379 16.96 13.33 -9.58
N SER A 380 15.74 12.89 -9.93
CA SER A 380 15.06 11.74 -9.32
C SER A 380 15.59 10.38 -9.78
N ILE A 381 16.32 10.30 -10.90
CA ILE A 381 16.74 9.04 -11.52
C ILE A 381 17.49 8.11 -10.53
N PRO A 382 18.44 8.59 -9.69
CA PRO A 382 19.06 7.75 -8.67
C PRO A 382 18.06 7.21 -7.64
N GLY A 383 17.09 8.03 -7.23
CA GLY A 383 16.03 7.63 -6.31
C GLY A 383 15.08 6.59 -6.92
N LEU A 384 14.69 6.77 -8.18
CA LEU A 384 13.90 5.79 -8.95
C LEU A 384 14.66 4.47 -9.16
N CYS A 385 15.96 4.53 -9.38
CA CYS A 385 16.83 3.36 -9.40
C CYS A 385 16.81 2.61 -8.07
N SER A 386 16.89 3.34 -6.94
CA SER A 386 16.78 2.74 -5.60
C SER A 386 15.39 2.16 -5.34
N LEU A 387 14.33 2.82 -5.80
CA LEU A 387 12.96 2.33 -5.72
C LEU A 387 12.82 1.00 -6.48
N LEU A 388 13.21 0.97 -7.77
CA LEU A 388 13.18 -0.23 -8.61
C LEU A 388 13.91 -1.41 -7.98
N ALA A 389 15.03 -1.15 -7.31
CA ALA A 389 15.85 -2.19 -6.70
C ALA A 389 15.23 -2.83 -5.45
N ASN A 390 14.30 -2.13 -4.79
CA ASN A 390 13.68 -2.53 -3.54
C ASN A 390 12.22 -2.97 -3.69
N LEU A 391 11.66 -2.91 -4.91
CA LEU A 391 10.29 -3.37 -5.20
C LEU A 391 10.22 -4.90 -5.32
N ASP A 392 9.21 -5.50 -4.71
CA ASP A 392 9.01 -6.96 -4.74
C ASP A 392 8.15 -7.42 -5.93
N GLY A 393 7.17 -6.60 -6.33
CA GLY A 393 6.19 -6.94 -7.38
C GLY A 393 6.68 -6.65 -8.80
N PRO A 394 6.63 -7.61 -9.75
CA PRO A 394 7.07 -7.39 -11.14
C PRO A 394 6.19 -6.39 -11.90
N SER A 395 4.90 -6.30 -11.59
CA SER A 395 4.00 -5.27 -12.13
C SER A 395 4.45 -3.86 -11.71
N HIS A 396 4.78 -3.68 -10.43
CA HIS A 396 5.25 -2.40 -9.89
C HIS A 396 6.63 -2.02 -10.45
N GLN A 397 7.53 -2.99 -10.57
CA GLN A 397 8.83 -2.80 -11.22
C GLN A 397 8.66 -2.34 -12.67
N ALA A 398 7.67 -2.87 -13.41
CA ALA A 398 7.43 -2.48 -14.80
C ALA A 398 7.05 -1.00 -14.95
N VAL A 399 6.24 -0.45 -14.04
CA VAL A 399 5.85 0.97 -14.05
C VAL A 399 7.07 1.88 -13.80
N VAL A 400 7.91 1.54 -12.82
CA VAL A 400 9.14 2.32 -12.54
C VAL A 400 10.14 2.19 -13.69
N MET A 401 10.24 1.01 -14.31
CA MET A 401 11.05 0.81 -15.51
C MET A 401 10.56 1.68 -16.68
N GLU A 402 9.26 1.79 -16.89
CA GLU A 402 8.69 2.64 -17.93
C GLU A 402 9.02 4.12 -17.72
N ALA A 403 8.92 4.61 -16.47
CA ALA A 403 9.34 5.97 -16.14
C ALA A 403 10.84 6.19 -16.39
N LEU A 404 11.70 5.28 -15.92
CA LEU A 404 13.15 5.35 -16.12
C LEU A 404 13.54 5.28 -17.61
N GLN A 405 12.81 4.51 -18.43
CA GLN A 405 13.03 4.42 -19.87
C GLN A 405 12.94 5.79 -20.55
N THR A 406 11.99 6.60 -20.10
CA THR A 406 11.71 7.94 -20.64
C THR A 406 12.64 8.99 -20.05
N LEU A 407 12.80 9.03 -18.73
CA LEU A 407 13.54 10.09 -18.03
C LEU A 407 15.06 9.97 -18.16
N ALA A 408 15.59 8.74 -18.20
CA ALA A 408 17.02 8.51 -18.01
C ALA A 408 17.82 8.31 -19.31
N ARG A 409 17.19 8.43 -20.49
CA ARG A 409 17.86 8.20 -21.78
C ARG A 409 19.09 9.09 -21.96
N ASP A 410 18.97 10.37 -21.61
CA ASP A 410 20.05 11.35 -21.74
C ASP A 410 20.88 11.50 -20.44
N HIS A 411 20.42 10.91 -19.33
CA HIS A 411 21.01 11.01 -17.99
C HIS A 411 21.18 9.61 -17.36
N SER A 412 21.94 8.76 -18.03
CA SER A 412 22.00 7.32 -17.75
C SER A 412 23.03 6.90 -16.70
N ASP A 413 23.78 7.84 -16.11
CA ASP A 413 24.90 7.55 -15.19
C ASP A 413 24.51 6.68 -14.00
N ALA A 414 23.34 6.94 -13.40
CA ALA A 414 22.83 6.14 -12.29
C ALA A 414 22.48 4.70 -12.69
N ILE A 415 21.91 4.52 -13.89
CA ILE A 415 21.58 3.19 -14.45
C ILE A 415 22.85 2.41 -14.77
N VAL A 416 23.83 3.06 -15.41
CA VAL A 416 25.13 2.45 -15.71
C VAL A 416 25.86 2.03 -14.43
N ARG A 417 25.82 2.86 -13.38
CA ARG A 417 26.38 2.52 -12.06
C ARG A 417 25.66 1.30 -11.44
N GLY A 418 24.33 1.25 -11.55
CA GLY A 418 23.50 0.16 -11.05
C GLY A 418 23.80 -1.21 -11.68
N LEU A 419 24.40 -1.27 -12.88
CA LEU A 419 24.82 -2.54 -13.51
C LEU A 419 25.90 -3.31 -12.71
N THR A 420 26.54 -2.67 -11.74
CA THR A 420 27.52 -3.28 -10.84
C THR A 420 26.94 -3.82 -9.54
N ASP A 421 25.62 -3.69 -9.34
CA ASP A 421 24.91 -4.26 -8.18
C ASP A 421 24.98 -5.79 -8.17
N LYS A 422 24.81 -6.39 -7.00
CA LYS A 422 24.86 -7.85 -6.79
C LYS A 422 23.52 -8.53 -7.01
N ARG A 423 22.41 -7.77 -6.98
CA ARG A 423 21.04 -8.30 -7.11
C ARG A 423 20.72 -8.61 -8.57
N PRO A 424 20.53 -9.88 -8.96
CA PRO A 424 20.37 -10.25 -10.36
C PRO A 424 19.11 -9.66 -11.01
N THR A 425 17.98 -9.63 -10.30
CA THR A 425 16.73 -9.08 -10.82
C THR A 425 16.87 -7.60 -11.16
N TYR A 426 17.48 -6.83 -10.26
CA TYR A 426 17.73 -5.41 -10.48
C TYR A 426 18.64 -5.17 -11.69
N VAL A 427 19.79 -5.85 -11.77
CA VAL A 427 20.71 -5.71 -12.92
C VAL A 427 20.04 -6.11 -14.24
N ARG A 428 19.22 -7.17 -14.26
CA ARG A 428 18.44 -7.58 -15.44
C ARG A 428 17.40 -6.54 -15.86
N ASN A 429 16.74 -5.89 -14.90
CA ASN A 429 15.81 -4.80 -15.18
C ASN A 429 16.54 -3.62 -15.83
N LEU A 430 17.71 -3.23 -15.31
CA LEU A 430 18.54 -2.17 -15.91
C LEU A 430 19.06 -2.52 -17.31
N LEU A 431 19.50 -3.78 -17.51
CA LEU A 431 19.88 -4.28 -18.84
C LEU A 431 18.71 -4.22 -19.83
N THR A 432 17.48 -4.51 -19.36
CA THR A 432 16.27 -4.39 -20.19
C THR A 432 16.00 -2.94 -20.59
N LEU A 433 16.22 -1.98 -19.69
CA LEU A 433 16.10 -0.55 -19.99
C LEU A 433 17.08 -0.11 -21.08
N ILE A 434 18.35 -0.49 -20.93
CA ILE A 434 19.40 -0.18 -21.89
C ILE A 434 19.12 -0.84 -23.24
N SER A 435 18.65 -2.09 -23.24
CA SER A 435 18.29 -2.82 -24.47
C SER A 435 17.21 -2.12 -25.26
N ARG A 436 16.25 -1.47 -24.60
CA ARG A 436 15.14 -0.73 -25.23
C ARG A 436 15.59 0.59 -25.86
N TRP A 437 16.61 1.25 -25.33
CA TRP A 437 17.21 2.42 -25.99
C TRP A 437 17.94 2.06 -27.28
N ASN A 438 18.40 0.80 -27.40
CA ASN A 438 19.08 0.27 -28.58
C ASN A 438 20.27 1.15 -29.05
N ASP A 439 21.07 1.60 -28.08
CA ASP A 439 22.16 2.54 -28.32
C ASP A 439 23.53 1.87 -28.06
N ALA A 440 24.39 1.89 -29.07
CA ALA A 440 25.71 1.26 -29.05
C ALA A 440 26.66 1.87 -28.00
N ARG A 441 26.41 3.11 -27.54
CA ARG A 441 27.22 3.77 -26.50
C ARG A 441 27.27 2.99 -25.18
N PHE A 442 26.26 2.14 -24.92
CA PHE A 442 26.21 1.33 -23.71
C PHE A 442 26.94 -0.02 -23.81
N ALA A 443 27.50 -0.37 -24.97
CA ALA A 443 28.13 -1.67 -25.20
C ALA A 443 29.21 -2.00 -24.15
N ASP A 444 30.12 -1.07 -23.89
CA ASP A 444 31.20 -1.26 -22.89
C ASP A 444 30.65 -1.47 -21.47
N CYS A 445 29.54 -0.82 -21.14
CA CYS A 445 28.89 -0.95 -19.84
C CYS A 445 28.23 -2.32 -19.72
N ILE A 446 27.54 -2.78 -20.77
CA ILE A 446 26.95 -4.11 -20.85
C ILE A 446 28.03 -5.19 -20.77
N GLU A 447 29.15 -5.04 -21.47
CA GLU A 447 30.27 -5.99 -21.42
C GLU A 447 30.81 -6.20 -20.00
N LYS A 448 30.82 -5.17 -19.15
CA LYS A 448 31.29 -5.31 -17.75
C LYS A 448 30.39 -6.26 -16.96
N THR A 449 29.10 -6.35 -17.28
CA THR A 449 28.14 -7.24 -16.61
C THR A 449 28.35 -8.72 -16.94
N LEU A 450 29.17 -9.05 -17.95
CA LEU A 450 29.56 -10.42 -18.25
C LEU A 450 30.36 -11.09 -17.11
N ARG A 451 30.85 -10.32 -16.13
CA ARG A 451 31.54 -10.82 -14.94
C ARG A 451 30.61 -11.08 -13.75
N HIS A 452 29.30 -10.83 -13.91
CA HIS A 452 28.34 -10.99 -12.82
C HIS A 452 28.25 -12.47 -12.37
N PRO A 453 28.15 -12.76 -11.05
CA PRO A 453 28.13 -14.13 -10.53
C PRO A 453 26.93 -14.96 -11.05
N GLU A 454 25.77 -14.32 -11.21
CA GLU A 454 24.56 -14.97 -11.71
C GLU A 454 24.57 -15.18 -13.23
N SER A 455 24.35 -16.42 -13.68
CA SER A 455 24.34 -16.76 -15.11
C SER A 455 23.19 -16.10 -15.86
N THR A 456 22.06 -15.86 -15.19
CA THR A 456 20.89 -15.17 -15.75
C THR A 456 21.24 -13.76 -16.25
N VAL A 457 22.10 -13.04 -15.52
CA VAL A 457 22.59 -11.71 -15.90
C VAL A 457 23.54 -11.81 -17.10
N ARG A 458 24.50 -12.75 -17.06
CA ARG A 458 25.45 -12.96 -18.16
C ARG A 458 24.75 -13.33 -19.47
N ARG A 459 23.72 -14.18 -19.42
CA ARG A 459 22.89 -14.54 -20.59
C ARG A 459 22.18 -13.32 -21.17
N GLU A 460 21.57 -12.50 -20.32
CA GLU A 460 20.86 -11.30 -20.76
C GLU A 460 21.82 -10.29 -21.40
N ALA A 461 22.97 -10.05 -20.80
CA ALA A 461 24.01 -9.19 -21.35
C ALA A 461 24.48 -9.67 -22.73
N LEU A 462 24.76 -10.97 -22.89
CA LEU A 462 25.13 -11.56 -24.18
C LEU A 462 24.04 -11.43 -25.23
N ARG A 463 22.77 -11.62 -24.85
CA ARG A 463 21.60 -11.44 -25.73
C ARG A 463 21.54 -10.01 -26.26
N ILE A 464 21.79 -9.02 -25.39
CA ILE A 464 21.79 -7.61 -25.75
C ILE A 464 22.98 -7.28 -26.65
N LEU A 465 24.19 -7.78 -26.34
CA LEU A 465 25.37 -7.60 -27.19
C LEU A 465 25.17 -8.23 -28.59
N ALA A 466 24.48 -9.38 -28.68
CA ALA A 466 24.16 -10.01 -29.96
C ALA A 466 23.23 -9.13 -30.82
N ALA A 467 22.34 -8.36 -30.19
CA ALA A 467 21.41 -7.45 -30.87
C ALA A 467 22.11 -6.13 -31.26
N LEU A 468 22.86 -5.52 -30.35
CA LEU A 468 23.59 -4.27 -30.58
C LEU A 468 24.76 -4.42 -31.56
N ARG A 469 25.32 -5.63 -31.67
CA ARG A 469 26.46 -5.96 -32.54
C ARG A 469 27.63 -4.96 -32.40
N PRO A 470 28.10 -4.66 -31.18
CA PRO A 470 29.25 -3.80 -31.01
C PRO A 470 30.50 -4.51 -31.53
N SER A 471 31.50 -3.71 -31.91
CA SER A 471 32.79 -4.18 -32.39
C SER A 471 33.88 -3.86 -31.39
N GLY A 472 34.88 -4.74 -31.25
CA GLY A 472 35.95 -4.51 -30.29
C GLY A 472 36.74 -5.78 -29.95
N ASN A 473 37.27 -5.81 -28.73
CA ASN A 473 38.08 -6.91 -28.24
C ASN A 473 37.20 -8.03 -27.64
N GLY A 474 37.18 -9.19 -28.28
CA GLY A 474 36.39 -10.36 -27.90
C GLY A 474 37.04 -11.29 -26.87
N THR A 475 38.20 -10.96 -26.30
CA THR A 475 38.92 -11.85 -25.34
C THR A 475 38.06 -12.26 -24.15
N LYS A 476 37.24 -11.34 -23.61
CA LYS A 476 36.30 -11.64 -22.53
C LYS A 476 35.24 -12.67 -22.96
N LEU A 477 34.75 -12.56 -24.19
CA LEU A 477 33.76 -13.50 -24.74
C LEU A 477 34.37 -14.89 -24.96
N VAL A 478 35.64 -14.96 -25.37
CA VAL A 478 36.38 -16.23 -25.46
C VAL A 478 36.46 -16.90 -24.09
N GLY A 479 36.71 -16.13 -23.02
CA GLY A 479 36.71 -16.65 -21.65
C GLY A 479 35.36 -17.25 -21.22
N LEU A 480 34.24 -16.73 -21.72
CA LEU A 480 32.89 -17.26 -21.43
C LEU A 480 32.58 -18.59 -22.12
N LEU A 481 33.44 -19.09 -23.01
CA LEU A 481 33.28 -20.41 -23.61
C LEU A 481 33.55 -21.56 -22.64
N SER A 482 34.12 -21.25 -21.48
CA SER A 482 34.31 -22.16 -20.35
C SER A 482 33.36 -21.84 -19.17
N ASP A 483 32.32 -21.04 -19.40
CA ASP A 483 31.32 -20.73 -18.36
C ASP A 483 30.61 -22.02 -17.88
N SER A 484 30.26 -22.07 -16.60
CA SER A 484 29.51 -23.20 -16.03
C SER A 484 28.14 -23.38 -16.68
N ASP A 485 27.50 -22.29 -17.09
CA ASP A 485 26.18 -22.29 -17.73
C ASP A 485 26.30 -22.51 -19.24
N GLU A 486 25.66 -23.56 -19.75
CA GLU A 486 25.70 -23.92 -21.17
C GLU A 486 25.11 -22.84 -22.08
N THR A 487 24.04 -22.18 -21.66
CA THR A 487 23.39 -21.14 -22.47
C THR A 487 24.30 -19.92 -22.59
N VAL A 488 25.07 -19.57 -21.55
CA VAL A 488 26.11 -18.54 -21.62
C VAL A 488 27.16 -18.91 -22.67
N ARG A 489 27.71 -20.14 -22.61
CA ARG A 489 28.72 -20.61 -23.57
C ARG A 489 28.22 -20.52 -25.02
N LEU A 490 27.02 -21.04 -25.28
CA LEU A 490 26.42 -21.06 -26.62
C LEU A 490 26.12 -19.64 -27.13
N THR A 491 25.63 -18.76 -26.27
CA THR A 491 25.32 -17.37 -26.66
C THR A 491 26.59 -16.58 -26.93
N ALA A 492 27.65 -16.75 -26.11
CA ALA A 492 28.95 -16.13 -26.33
C ALA A 492 29.57 -16.59 -27.67
N MET A 493 29.46 -17.89 -27.98
CA MET A 493 29.87 -18.45 -29.26
C MET A 493 29.14 -17.80 -30.44
N LYS A 494 27.82 -17.60 -30.32
CA LYS A 494 27.00 -16.94 -31.34
C LYS A 494 27.43 -15.49 -31.58
N VAL A 495 27.75 -14.75 -30.50
CA VAL A 495 28.25 -13.38 -30.59
C VAL A 495 29.61 -13.32 -31.30
N LEU A 496 30.56 -14.18 -30.91
CA LEU A 496 31.88 -14.26 -31.54
C LEU A 496 31.80 -14.64 -33.03
N SER A 497 30.88 -15.56 -33.37
CA SER A 497 30.64 -15.98 -34.75
C SER A 497 30.04 -14.87 -35.64
N GLY A 498 29.49 -13.80 -35.04
CA GLY A 498 28.92 -12.66 -35.74
C GLY A 498 29.95 -11.81 -36.49
N GLY A 499 31.23 -11.91 -36.14
CA GLY A 499 32.34 -11.25 -36.85
C GLY A 499 32.59 -9.78 -36.49
N GLN A 500 31.91 -9.24 -35.47
CA GLN A 500 32.15 -7.86 -35.01
C GLN A 500 33.34 -7.76 -34.05
N TYR A 501 33.68 -8.84 -33.38
CA TYR A 501 34.76 -8.88 -32.39
C TYR A 501 36.04 -9.45 -32.96
N SER A 502 37.16 -8.91 -32.49
CA SER A 502 38.52 -9.42 -32.75
C SER A 502 39.09 -10.01 -31.47
N ALA A 503 39.73 -11.17 -31.57
CA ALA A 503 40.41 -11.81 -30.44
C ALA A 503 41.58 -12.62 -30.98
N GLY A 504 42.80 -12.22 -30.63
CA GLY A 504 44.01 -12.89 -31.11
C GLY A 504 44.10 -14.34 -30.65
N PHE A 505 44.93 -15.13 -31.33
CA PHE A 505 45.03 -16.57 -31.06
C PHE A 505 45.50 -16.89 -29.64
N THR A 506 46.26 -15.99 -29.01
CA THR A 506 46.73 -16.15 -27.61
C THR A 506 45.58 -16.30 -26.62
N ALA A 507 44.43 -15.68 -26.85
CA ALA A 507 43.24 -15.80 -26.01
C ALA A 507 42.49 -17.12 -26.23
N TRP A 508 42.55 -17.65 -27.45
CA TRP A 508 41.91 -18.90 -27.83
C TRP A 508 42.73 -20.14 -27.49
N ALA A 509 44.06 -20.02 -27.49
CA ALA A 509 44.97 -21.15 -27.34
C ALA A 509 44.67 -22.02 -26.10
N PRO A 510 44.44 -21.46 -24.88
CA PRO A 510 44.13 -22.28 -23.71
C PRO A 510 42.84 -23.10 -23.86
N PHE A 511 41.89 -22.61 -24.65
CA PHE A 511 40.59 -23.25 -24.86
C PHE A 511 40.66 -24.33 -25.93
N VAL A 512 41.24 -24.05 -27.10
CA VAL A 512 41.24 -24.99 -28.23
C VAL A 512 42.25 -26.12 -28.09
N THR A 513 43.25 -25.96 -27.22
CA THR A 513 44.27 -26.98 -26.96
C THR A 513 43.96 -27.87 -25.76
N ALA A 514 42.91 -27.56 -25.00
CA ALA A 514 42.51 -28.34 -23.84
C ALA A 514 41.99 -29.74 -24.23
N ASP A 515 42.22 -30.73 -23.37
CA ASP A 515 41.81 -32.11 -23.63
C ASP A 515 40.29 -32.25 -23.71
N ASP A 516 39.54 -31.51 -22.88
CA ASP A 516 38.07 -31.51 -22.86
C ASP A 516 37.46 -31.01 -24.18
N PHE A 517 38.15 -30.13 -24.91
CA PHE A 517 37.69 -29.67 -26.23
C PHE A 517 37.59 -30.82 -27.24
N HIS A 518 38.47 -31.82 -27.15
CA HIS A 518 38.46 -32.98 -28.05
C HIS A 518 37.22 -33.86 -27.85
N ASP A 519 36.61 -33.79 -26.66
CA ASP A 519 35.44 -34.57 -26.27
C ASP A 519 34.11 -33.88 -26.57
N ARG A 520 34.13 -32.60 -26.96
CA ARG A 520 32.93 -31.85 -27.34
C ARG A 520 32.27 -32.39 -28.60
N SER A 521 30.98 -32.07 -28.77
CA SER A 521 30.20 -32.47 -29.93
C SER A 521 30.79 -31.92 -31.24
N PRO A 522 30.62 -32.63 -32.38
CA PRO A 522 31.11 -32.13 -33.69
C PRO A 522 30.54 -30.75 -34.06
N ALA A 523 29.29 -30.48 -33.66
CA ALA A 523 28.64 -29.19 -33.87
C ALA A 523 29.34 -28.06 -33.10
N GLU A 524 29.69 -28.29 -31.82
CA GLU A 524 30.42 -27.34 -31.00
C GLU A 524 31.83 -27.09 -31.51
N LYS A 525 32.59 -28.15 -31.84
CA LYS A 525 33.94 -28.03 -32.42
C LYS A 525 33.92 -27.14 -33.67
N ARG A 526 32.94 -27.37 -34.56
CA ARG A 526 32.75 -26.59 -35.78
C ARG A 526 32.41 -25.13 -35.46
N ALA A 527 31.51 -24.87 -34.52
CA ALA A 527 31.17 -23.51 -34.10
C ALA A 527 32.39 -22.76 -33.55
N VAL A 528 33.19 -23.42 -32.70
CA VAL A 528 34.44 -22.87 -32.14
C VAL A 528 35.41 -22.49 -33.25
N TYR A 529 35.67 -23.36 -34.22
CA TYR A 529 36.62 -23.02 -35.29
C TYR A 529 36.08 -21.93 -36.22
N LEU A 530 34.76 -21.86 -36.44
CA LEU A 530 34.16 -20.74 -37.17
C LEU A 530 34.34 -19.42 -36.42
N ALA A 531 34.11 -19.38 -35.11
CA ALA A 531 34.34 -18.20 -34.29
C ALA A 531 35.84 -17.81 -34.24
N LEU A 532 36.73 -18.80 -34.13
CA LEU A 532 38.18 -18.58 -34.19
C LEU A 532 38.60 -17.98 -35.54
N LYS A 533 38.05 -18.49 -36.64
CA LYS A 533 38.24 -17.92 -37.99
C LYS A 533 37.82 -16.46 -38.05
N GLN A 534 36.67 -16.12 -37.49
CA GLN A 534 36.14 -14.75 -37.54
C GLN A 534 36.90 -13.77 -36.63
N THR A 535 37.49 -14.25 -35.53
CA THR A 535 38.08 -13.38 -34.51
C THR A 535 39.60 -13.27 -34.57
N ALA A 536 40.31 -14.36 -34.91
CA ALA A 536 41.77 -14.43 -34.97
C ALA A 536 42.31 -14.50 -36.41
N ALA A 537 41.48 -14.87 -37.39
CA ALA A 537 41.86 -14.99 -38.80
C ALA A 537 43.21 -15.72 -39.01
N ASP A 538 44.19 -15.05 -39.64
CA ASP A 538 45.48 -15.62 -39.98
C ASP A 538 46.35 -16.00 -38.76
N GLU A 539 46.12 -15.41 -37.58
CA GLU A 539 46.86 -15.76 -36.36
C GLU A 539 46.64 -17.22 -35.93
N ALA A 540 45.50 -17.82 -36.29
CA ALA A 540 45.17 -19.20 -35.97
C ALA A 540 45.73 -20.22 -36.98
N VAL A 541 46.27 -19.77 -38.12
CA VAL A 541 46.79 -20.66 -39.18
C VAL A 541 47.89 -21.59 -38.70
N PRO A 542 48.90 -21.15 -37.90
CA PRO A 542 49.93 -22.05 -37.40
C PRO A 542 49.37 -23.21 -36.57
N TYR A 543 48.33 -22.95 -35.76
CA TYR A 543 47.67 -23.98 -34.96
C TYR A 543 46.97 -25.03 -35.84
N TRP A 544 46.18 -24.58 -36.81
CA TRP A 544 45.52 -25.49 -37.75
C TRP A 544 46.52 -26.28 -38.60
N GLN A 545 47.61 -25.64 -39.05
CA GLN A 545 48.68 -26.34 -39.78
C GLN A 545 49.34 -27.43 -38.92
N GLY A 546 49.55 -27.17 -37.62
CA GLY A 546 50.01 -28.17 -36.66
C GLY A 546 49.12 -29.42 -36.69
N LEU A 547 47.80 -29.23 -36.56
CA LEU A 547 46.83 -30.34 -36.61
C LEU A 547 46.86 -31.12 -37.93
N LEU A 548 47.11 -30.47 -39.06
CA LEU A 548 47.19 -31.14 -40.37
C LEU A 548 48.46 -32.01 -40.54
N THR A 549 49.53 -31.69 -39.81
CA THR A 549 50.87 -32.26 -40.02
C THR A 549 51.38 -33.11 -38.87
N GLU A 550 50.82 -32.94 -37.67
CA GLU A 550 51.21 -33.67 -36.49
C GLU A 550 50.85 -35.16 -36.59
N TRP A 551 51.84 -35.99 -36.27
CA TRP A 551 51.64 -37.42 -36.15
C TRP A 551 51.42 -37.79 -34.69
N SER A 552 50.22 -38.29 -34.37
CA SER A 552 49.83 -38.62 -32.99
C SER A 552 49.41 -40.08 -32.83
N TRP A 553 49.94 -40.73 -31.80
CA TRP A 553 49.62 -42.11 -31.43
C TRP A 553 48.45 -42.20 -30.45
N THR A 554 48.25 -41.16 -29.62
CA THR A 554 47.13 -41.01 -28.68
C THR A 554 46.00 -40.18 -29.28
N ASN A 555 44.75 -40.51 -28.95
CA ASN A 555 43.55 -39.82 -29.45
C ASN A 555 43.49 -39.64 -30.99
N ARG A 556 44.10 -40.56 -31.75
CA ARG A 556 44.27 -40.45 -33.21
C ARG A 556 43.00 -40.10 -33.97
N LYS A 557 41.87 -40.76 -33.67
CA LYS A 557 40.58 -40.49 -34.32
C LYS A 557 40.07 -39.08 -34.04
N LYS A 558 40.16 -38.61 -32.78
CA LYS A 558 39.72 -37.27 -32.37
C LYS A 558 40.60 -36.18 -32.99
N LYS A 559 41.91 -36.40 -33.04
CA LYS A 559 42.85 -35.47 -33.70
C LYS A 559 42.66 -35.43 -35.22
N GLU A 560 42.40 -36.58 -35.85
CA GLU A 560 42.06 -36.63 -37.27
C GLU A 560 40.76 -35.87 -37.56
N GLU A 561 39.72 -36.01 -36.72
CA GLU A 561 38.49 -35.22 -36.82
C GLU A 561 38.76 -33.71 -36.76
N LEU A 562 39.57 -33.24 -35.79
CA LEU A 562 39.97 -31.84 -35.69
C LEU A 562 40.78 -31.36 -36.89
N ALA A 563 41.68 -32.20 -37.43
CA ALA A 563 42.46 -31.89 -38.62
C ALA A 563 41.57 -31.75 -39.87
N LEU A 564 40.55 -32.61 -40.04
CA LEU A 564 39.58 -32.50 -41.13
C LEU A 564 38.77 -31.21 -41.03
N LEU A 565 38.35 -30.84 -39.82
CA LEU A 565 37.65 -29.57 -39.57
C LEU A 565 38.58 -28.36 -39.81
N ALA A 566 39.84 -28.44 -39.40
CA ALA A 566 40.85 -27.42 -39.66
C ALA A 566 41.05 -27.19 -41.16
N ALA A 567 41.10 -28.25 -41.96
CA ALA A 567 41.20 -28.15 -43.42
C ALA A 567 39.98 -27.41 -44.03
N ASP A 568 38.75 -27.75 -43.60
CA ASP A 568 37.53 -27.06 -44.04
C ASP A 568 37.56 -25.56 -43.69
N ILE A 569 38.02 -25.22 -42.48
CA ILE A 569 38.06 -23.84 -41.98
C ILE A 569 39.14 -23.01 -42.69
N LEU A 570 40.33 -23.57 -42.91
CA LEU A 570 41.39 -22.95 -43.70
C LEU A 570 40.93 -22.71 -45.15
N GLY A 571 40.21 -23.67 -45.75
CA GLY A 571 39.62 -23.52 -47.08
C GLY A 571 38.60 -22.37 -47.17
N LYS A 572 37.86 -22.14 -46.08
CA LYS A 572 36.90 -21.01 -45.95
C LYS A 572 37.54 -19.69 -45.52
N LEU A 573 38.76 -19.72 -45.00
CA LEU A 573 39.54 -18.52 -44.69
C LEU A 573 40.17 -17.97 -45.96
N ALA A 574 40.68 -18.87 -46.82
CA ALA A 574 41.14 -18.58 -48.19
C ALA A 574 42.18 -17.44 -48.31
N THR A 575 42.92 -17.16 -47.24
CA THR A 575 44.06 -16.25 -47.24
C THR A 575 45.32 -16.95 -47.78
N PRO A 576 46.35 -16.21 -48.23
CA PRO A 576 47.60 -16.81 -48.70
C PRO A 576 48.26 -17.72 -47.65
N ALA A 577 48.22 -17.32 -46.37
CA ALA A 577 48.72 -18.14 -45.27
C ALA A 577 47.93 -19.44 -45.11
N ALA A 578 46.59 -19.37 -45.21
CA ALA A 578 45.74 -20.57 -45.13
C ALA A 578 45.95 -21.53 -46.31
N VAL A 579 46.12 -21.00 -47.53
CA VAL A 579 46.41 -21.80 -48.72
C VAL A 579 47.76 -22.52 -48.57
N ALA A 580 48.81 -21.82 -48.12
CA ALA A 580 50.12 -22.42 -47.87
C ALA A 580 50.05 -23.55 -46.82
N ALA A 581 49.29 -23.36 -45.74
CA ALA A 581 49.08 -24.39 -44.73
C ALA A 581 48.37 -25.64 -45.30
N LEU A 582 47.35 -25.45 -46.16
CA LEU A 582 46.65 -26.54 -46.84
C LEU A 582 47.57 -27.33 -47.81
N GLU A 583 48.44 -26.65 -48.55
CA GLU A 583 49.43 -27.31 -49.42
C GLU A 583 50.42 -28.17 -48.62
N ILE A 584 50.84 -27.69 -47.45
CA ILE A 584 51.68 -28.46 -46.54
C ILE A 584 50.92 -29.69 -46.02
N GLY A 585 49.66 -29.52 -45.62
CA GLY A 585 48.79 -30.62 -45.18
C GLY A 585 48.54 -31.66 -46.28
N GLN A 586 48.38 -31.24 -47.53
CA GLN A 586 48.25 -32.13 -48.69
C GLN A 586 49.48 -33.02 -48.91
N LYS A 587 50.68 -32.50 -48.61
CA LYS A 587 51.94 -33.24 -48.75
C LYS A 587 52.24 -34.13 -47.54
N LYS A 588 52.03 -33.61 -46.32
CA LYS A 588 52.52 -34.22 -45.07
C LYS A 588 51.44 -34.93 -44.23
N GLY A 589 50.16 -34.62 -44.42
CA GLY A 589 49.07 -35.20 -43.62
C GLY A 589 48.81 -36.69 -43.88
N GLY A 590 47.93 -37.30 -43.07
CA GLY A 590 47.41 -38.65 -43.30
C GLY A 590 46.45 -38.71 -44.51
N ALA A 591 46.11 -39.91 -45.00
CA ALA A 591 45.32 -40.08 -46.24
C ALA A 591 44.00 -39.25 -46.25
N ALA A 592 43.21 -39.32 -45.18
CA ALA A 592 41.97 -38.54 -45.05
C ALA A 592 42.23 -37.03 -45.03
N VAL A 593 43.25 -36.59 -44.28
CA VAL A 593 43.64 -35.18 -44.18
C VAL A 593 44.12 -34.64 -45.52
N ARG A 594 44.89 -35.41 -46.30
CA ARG A 594 45.34 -35.02 -47.66
C ARG A 594 44.16 -34.82 -48.60
N GLN A 595 43.18 -35.72 -48.55
CA GLN A 595 41.96 -35.60 -49.34
C GLN A 595 41.16 -34.34 -48.94
N ALA A 596 41.01 -34.09 -47.64
CA ALA A 596 40.33 -32.89 -47.15
C ALA A 596 41.06 -31.60 -47.55
N CYS A 597 42.39 -31.55 -47.48
CA CYS A 597 43.19 -30.40 -47.92
C CYS A 597 43.02 -30.15 -49.43
N THR A 598 42.99 -31.22 -50.24
CA THR A 598 42.78 -31.11 -51.69
C THR A 598 41.39 -30.51 -52.00
N SER A 599 40.36 -30.98 -51.32
CA SER A 599 39.01 -30.43 -51.43
C SER A 599 38.95 -28.96 -50.98
N ALA A 600 39.57 -28.62 -49.85
CA ALA A 600 39.62 -27.26 -49.31
C ALA A 600 40.37 -26.27 -50.23
N LEU A 601 41.48 -26.69 -50.85
CA LEU A 601 42.20 -25.90 -51.85
C LEU A 601 41.33 -25.60 -53.07
N SER A 602 40.51 -26.56 -53.51
CA SER A 602 39.56 -26.32 -54.61
C SER A 602 38.51 -25.26 -54.25
N VAL A 603 38.07 -25.22 -52.98
CA VAL A 603 37.13 -24.22 -52.47
C VAL A 603 37.79 -22.84 -52.39
N ALA A 604 38.99 -22.74 -51.82
CA ALA A 604 39.75 -21.49 -51.74
C ALA A 604 40.02 -20.90 -53.14
N ASN A 605 40.42 -21.74 -54.10
CA ASN A 605 40.66 -21.32 -55.49
C ASN A 605 39.40 -20.79 -56.19
N ARG A 606 38.21 -21.36 -55.89
CA ARG A 606 36.94 -20.83 -56.42
C ARG A 606 36.61 -19.46 -55.82
N GLN A 607 36.81 -19.28 -54.52
CA GLN A 607 36.58 -18.00 -53.85
C GLN A 607 37.52 -16.91 -54.38
N HIS A 608 38.80 -17.25 -54.60
CA HIS A 608 39.77 -16.32 -55.18
C HIS A 608 39.43 -15.90 -56.62
N ARG A 609 38.89 -16.83 -57.44
CA ARG A 609 38.41 -16.50 -58.80
C ARG A 609 37.17 -15.62 -58.81
N GLN A 610 36.35 -15.66 -57.76
CA GLN A 610 35.15 -14.84 -57.62
C GLN A 610 35.44 -13.43 -57.07
N SER A 611 36.55 -13.24 -56.34
CA SER A 611 36.92 -11.93 -55.77
C SER A 611 37.74 -11.05 -56.73
N ILE A 612 38.25 -11.60 -57.83
CA ILE A 612 38.88 -10.81 -58.91
C ILE A 612 37.76 -10.25 -59.80
N PRO A 613 37.57 -8.91 -59.90
CA PRO A 613 36.60 -8.34 -60.83
C PRO A 613 36.99 -8.77 -62.25
N SER A 614 36.02 -9.26 -63.02
CA SER A 614 36.22 -9.60 -64.43
C SER A 614 36.66 -8.36 -65.20
N ALA A 615 37.96 -8.19 -65.40
CA ALA A 615 38.52 -7.31 -66.42
C ALA A 615 38.25 -7.94 -67.79
N ALA A 616 37.00 -7.85 -68.24
CA ALA A 616 36.57 -8.22 -69.57
C ALA A 616 35.60 -7.14 -70.07
N ASN A 617 36.19 -6.03 -70.52
CA ASN A 617 35.72 -5.22 -71.62
C ASN A 617 36.93 -4.45 -72.15
N SER A 618 37.57 -5.02 -73.16
CA SER A 618 38.49 -4.36 -74.09
C SER A 618 38.17 -4.89 -75.47
#